data_AF-A0A2H2ZN54-F1
#
_entry.id   AF-A0A2H2ZN54-F1
#
_cell.length_a   1.000
_cell.length_b   1.000
_cell.length_c   1.000
_cell.angle_alpha   90.00
_cell.angle_beta   90.00
_cell.angle_gamma   90.00
#
_symmetry.space_group_name_H-M   'P 1'
#
loop_
_entity.id
_entity.type
_entity.pdbx_description
1 polymer ?
#
loop_
_entity_poly.entity_id
_entity_poly.type
_entity_poly.pdbx_seq_one_letter_code
_entity_poly.pdbx_strand_id
1 'polypeptide(L)'
;MTRFRPCIDLHAGQVKQIVGGTLDSASEALQTNHVSQLPAEHFAQLYRDNGLEGAHVIMLGGGNDEAARRALQAWPGRLQVGGGIRDTNAKEWIEAGAEKVIITSYLFPDGHFSQERLDAVLAALDGDKDKLVIDLSCRRQGDKWFVAMNKWQTLTDMEINQGKSGISCC
;
A
#
# COMPACT_ATOMS: atom_id res chain seq x y z
N MET A 1 -5.77 -1.11 -22.92
CA MET A 1 -6.11 0.28 -22.52
C MET A 1 -5.33 0.60 -21.26
N THR A 2 -4.53 1.66 -21.26
CA THR A 2 -3.75 2.09 -20.08
C THR A 2 -4.61 2.98 -19.20
N ARG A 3 -4.50 2.85 -17.87
CA ARG A 3 -5.20 3.69 -16.90
C ARG A 3 -4.18 4.38 -16.00
N PHE A 4 -4.39 5.66 -15.73
CA PHE A 4 -3.62 6.40 -14.74
C PHE A 4 -4.24 6.20 -13.35
N ARG A 5 -3.41 5.90 -12.34
CA ARG A 5 -3.83 5.70 -10.94
C ARG A 5 -2.93 6.55 -10.03
N PRO A 6 -3.43 7.67 -9.48
CA PRO A 6 -2.61 8.54 -8.65
C PRO A 6 -2.42 7.97 -7.23
N CYS A 7 -1.37 8.41 -6.54
CA CYS A 7 -1.05 7.98 -5.18
C CYS A 7 -0.91 9.18 -4.22
N ILE A 8 -1.31 8.97 -2.97
CA ILE A 8 -1.06 9.89 -1.85
C ILE A 8 -0.18 9.17 -0.84
N ASP A 9 1.11 9.48 -0.87
CA ASP A 9 2.08 8.94 0.10
C ASP A 9 2.05 9.79 1.38
N LEU A 10 1.79 9.14 2.51
CA LEU A 10 1.72 9.77 3.83
C LEU A 10 2.90 9.35 4.69
N HIS A 11 3.56 10.32 5.30
CA HIS A 11 4.56 10.05 6.33
C HIS A 11 4.46 11.08 7.46
N ALA A 12 4.24 10.60 8.69
CA ALA A 12 3.94 11.42 9.86
C ALA A 12 2.76 12.39 9.63
N GLY A 13 1.71 11.89 8.97
CA GLY A 13 0.45 12.62 8.76
C GLY A 13 0.50 13.68 7.65
N GLN A 14 1.61 13.80 6.94
CA GLN A 14 1.80 14.76 5.85
C GLN A 14 1.96 14.05 4.51
N VAL A 15 1.47 14.68 3.45
CA VAL A 15 1.68 14.20 2.08
C VAL A 15 3.12 14.48 1.67
N LYS A 16 3.87 13.42 1.39
CA LYS A 16 5.30 13.50 1.04
C LYS A 16 5.62 12.62 -0.15
N GLN A 17 6.38 13.17 -1.09
CA GLN A 17 7.10 12.36 -2.06
C GLN A 17 8.47 12.03 -1.49
N ILE A 18 8.70 10.77 -1.18
CA ILE A 18 9.99 10.28 -0.67
C ILE A 18 10.91 9.84 -1.82
N VAL A 19 12.21 9.81 -1.56
CA VAL A 19 13.17 9.11 -2.44
C VAL A 19 13.18 7.63 -2.04
N GLY A 20 12.86 6.74 -2.99
CA GLY A 20 12.86 5.29 -2.73
C GLY A 20 14.24 4.78 -2.27
N GLY A 21 14.26 3.96 -1.22
CA GLY A 21 15.49 3.33 -0.70
C GLY A 21 16.20 4.09 0.43
N THR A 22 15.81 5.33 0.75
CA THR A 22 16.41 6.12 1.85
C THR A 22 15.67 5.98 3.18
N LEU A 23 14.72 5.05 3.26
CA LEU A 23 14.01 4.70 4.50
C LEU A 23 14.93 3.86 5.41
N ASP A 24 16.20 4.23 5.62
CA ASP A 24 17.04 3.51 6.57
C ASP A 24 16.59 3.82 8.02
N SER A 25 16.55 2.81 8.88
CA SER A 25 16.41 2.99 10.33
C SER A 25 17.66 3.62 10.96
N ALA A 26 18.81 3.61 10.27
CA ALA A 26 20.09 4.07 10.77
C ALA A 26 20.52 5.48 10.29
N SER A 27 19.86 6.07 9.29
CA SER A 27 20.18 7.43 8.81
C SER A 27 19.12 8.43 9.27
N GLU A 28 19.55 9.49 9.97
CA GLU A 28 18.69 10.50 10.62
C GLU A 28 17.87 11.40 9.66
N ALA A 29 17.87 11.18 8.34
CA ALA A 29 17.08 12.00 7.43
C ALA A 29 16.44 11.19 6.31
N LEU A 30 15.12 10.96 6.41
CA LEU A 30 14.28 10.58 5.28
C LEU A 30 14.46 11.63 4.16
N GLN A 31 15.05 11.24 3.03
CA GLN A 31 15.14 12.13 1.89
C GLN A 31 13.76 12.31 1.25
N THR A 32 13.35 13.55 1.11
CA THR A 32 12.07 13.93 0.49
C THR A 32 12.35 14.75 -0.75
N ASN A 33 11.67 14.42 -1.84
CA ASN A 33 11.64 15.27 -3.03
C ASN A 33 10.69 16.45 -2.82
N HIS A 34 9.58 16.18 -2.13
CA HIS A 34 8.55 17.18 -1.88
C HIS A 34 7.78 16.87 -0.59
N VAL A 35 7.48 17.91 0.17
CA VAL A 35 6.53 17.88 1.29
C VAL A 35 5.45 18.89 0.97
N SER A 36 4.22 18.41 0.82
CA SER A 36 3.08 19.26 0.50
C SER A 36 2.61 20.02 1.75
N GLN A 37 2.25 21.29 1.56
CA GLN A 37 1.52 22.07 2.58
C GLN A 37 0.01 21.76 2.58
N LEU A 38 -0.50 21.15 1.51
CA LEU A 38 -1.89 20.76 1.36
C LEU A 38 -2.13 19.40 2.03
N PRO A 39 -3.27 19.21 2.71
CA PRO A 39 -3.56 17.98 3.43
C PRO A 39 -4.02 16.86 2.50
N ALA A 40 -4.09 15.63 3.00
CA ALA A 40 -4.42 14.43 2.20
C ALA A 40 -5.79 14.53 1.53
N GLU A 41 -6.79 15.05 2.25
CA GLU A 41 -8.15 15.27 1.75
C GLU A 41 -8.22 16.22 0.57
N HIS A 42 -7.27 17.17 0.43
CA HIS A 42 -7.21 18.05 -0.74
C HIS A 42 -6.92 17.26 -2.02
N PHE A 43 -5.96 16.34 -1.97
CA PHE A 43 -5.61 15.49 -3.12
C PHE A 43 -6.71 14.47 -3.41
N ALA A 44 -7.35 13.91 -2.38
CA ALA A 44 -8.51 13.03 -2.55
C ALA A 44 -9.67 13.74 -3.28
N GLN A 45 -9.94 15.01 -2.92
CA GLN A 45 -10.93 15.84 -3.63
C GLN A 45 -10.50 16.10 -5.07
N LEU A 46 -9.23 16.45 -5.31
CA LEU A 46 -8.72 16.65 -6.66
C LEU A 46 -8.89 15.39 -7.53
N TYR A 47 -8.64 14.20 -6.97
CA TYR A 47 -8.81 12.95 -7.69
C TYR A 47 -10.28 12.66 -7.99
N ARG A 48 -11.16 12.93 -7.02
CA ARG A 48 -12.61 12.82 -7.19
C ARG A 48 -13.12 13.70 -8.32
N ASP A 49 -12.73 14.96 -8.31
CA ASP A 49 -13.20 15.97 -9.26
C ASP A 49 -12.73 15.67 -10.69
N ASN A 50 -11.69 14.84 -10.84
CA ASN A 50 -11.17 14.35 -12.12
C ASN A 50 -11.52 12.87 -12.42
N GLY A 51 -12.32 12.20 -11.58
CA GLY A 51 -12.74 10.81 -11.79
C GLY A 51 -11.59 9.79 -11.81
N LEU A 52 -10.53 10.03 -11.04
CA LEU A 52 -9.32 9.21 -11.03
C LEU A 52 -9.46 7.97 -10.12
N GLU A 53 -10.24 6.99 -10.59
CA GLU A 53 -10.49 5.74 -9.86
C GLU A 53 -9.25 4.83 -9.73
N GLY A 54 -9.22 4.01 -8.68
CA GLY A 54 -8.08 3.14 -8.36
C GLY A 54 -6.89 3.87 -7.74
N ALA A 55 -7.10 5.10 -7.29
CA ALA A 55 -6.13 5.87 -6.53
C ALA A 55 -5.89 5.24 -5.16
N HIS A 56 -4.67 5.38 -4.64
CA HIS A 56 -4.26 4.72 -3.39
C HIS A 56 -3.55 5.67 -2.44
N VAL A 57 -3.87 5.52 -1.15
CA VAL A 57 -3.24 6.21 -0.03
C VAL A 57 -2.25 5.23 0.63
N ILE A 58 -0.97 5.58 0.68
CA ILE A 58 0.07 4.71 1.23
C ILE A 58 0.65 5.31 2.50
N MET A 59 0.49 4.60 3.62
CA MET A 59 1.00 5.00 4.93
C MET A 59 2.44 4.48 5.11
N LEU A 60 3.38 5.41 5.12
CA LEU A 60 4.81 5.15 5.31
C LEU A 60 5.17 5.46 6.77
N GLY A 61 5.32 4.41 7.58
CA GLY A 61 5.60 4.53 9.01
C GLY A 61 4.37 4.91 9.85
N GLY A 62 4.61 5.32 11.09
CA GLY A 62 3.55 5.67 12.05
C GLY A 62 3.00 7.10 11.89
N GLY A 63 1.87 7.37 12.54
CA GLY A 63 1.28 8.71 12.62
C GLY A 63 0.50 9.14 11.38
N ASN A 64 0.07 8.21 10.53
CA ASN A 64 -0.63 8.50 9.28
C ASN A 64 -2.15 8.31 9.34
N ASP A 65 -2.65 7.60 10.35
CA ASP A 65 -4.02 7.10 10.40
C ASP A 65 -5.08 8.21 10.22
N GLU A 66 -4.93 9.33 10.93
CA GLU A 66 -5.88 10.43 10.87
C GLU A 66 -5.91 11.07 9.46
N ALA A 67 -4.75 11.29 8.86
CA ALA A 67 -4.64 11.86 7.52
C ALA A 67 -5.19 10.89 6.46
N ALA A 68 -4.92 9.59 6.60
CA ALA A 68 -5.48 8.57 5.72
C ALA A 68 -7.01 8.53 5.82
N ARG A 69 -7.57 8.53 7.03
CA ARG A 69 -9.03 8.58 7.24
C ARG A 69 -9.64 9.84 6.64
N ARG A 70 -9.03 11.01 6.78
CA ARG A 70 -9.53 12.25 6.13
C ARG A 70 -9.54 12.15 4.61
N ALA A 71 -8.49 11.58 3.99
CA ALA A 71 -8.47 11.31 2.56
C ALA A 71 -9.59 10.35 2.13
N LEU A 72 -9.78 9.23 2.84
CA LEU A 72 -10.86 8.27 2.55
C LEU A 72 -12.25 8.92 2.65
N GLN A 73 -12.48 9.73 3.68
CA GLN A 73 -13.76 10.43 3.88
C GLN A 73 -14.04 11.51 2.84
N ALA A 74 -13.01 12.06 2.19
CA ALA A 74 -13.18 13.01 1.11
C ALA A 74 -13.73 12.38 -0.18
N TRP A 75 -13.51 11.07 -0.37
CA TRP A 75 -14.10 10.30 -1.48
C TRP A 75 -14.40 8.85 -1.07
N PRO A 76 -15.47 8.62 -0.27
CA PRO A 76 -15.77 7.32 0.30
C PRO A 76 -16.00 6.24 -0.76
N GLY A 77 -15.41 5.06 -0.55
CA GLY A 77 -15.56 3.89 -1.40
C GLY A 77 -14.80 3.97 -2.73
N ARG A 78 -13.84 4.91 -2.86
CA ARG A 78 -13.15 5.17 -4.15
C ARG A 78 -11.63 5.18 -4.08
N LEU A 79 -11.08 5.30 -2.87
CA LEU A 79 -9.65 5.25 -2.62
C LEU A 79 -9.27 3.91 -1.98
N GLN A 80 -8.11 3.38 -2.34
CA GLN A 80 -7.50 2.22 -1.70
C GLN A 80 -6.55 2.69 -0.59
N VAL A 81 -6.28 1.88 0.42
CA VAL A 81 -5.33 2.24 1.50
C VAL A 81 -4.35 1.12 1.81
N GLY A 82 -3.07 1.45 1.90
CA GLY A 82 -1.97 0.53 2.19
C GLY A 82 -1.02 1.05 3.26
N GLY A 83 -0.16 0.16 3.75
CA GLY A 83 0.82 0.44 4.81
C GLY A 83 0.32 0.02 6.18
N GLY A 84 0.92 -1.03 6.76
CA GLY A 84 0.52 -1.56 8.07
C GLY A 84 -0.83 -2.29 8.11
N ILE A 85 -1.38 -2.64 6.94
CA ILE A 85 -2.61 -3.46 6.84
C ILE A 85 -2.32 -4.89 7.26
N ARG A 86 -3.21 -5.44 8.09
CA ARG A 86 -3.22 -6.82 8.62
C ARG A 86 -4.66 -7.27 8.87
N ASP A 87 -4.84 -8.54 9.19
CA ASP A 87 -6.12 -9.15 9.53
C ASP A 87 -6.89 -8.37 10.60
N THR A 88 -6.20 -7.86 11.62
CA THR A 88 -6.84 -7.18 12.75
C THR A 88 -7.35 -5.76 12.47
N ASN A 89 -6.94 -5.12 11.36
CA ASN A 89 -7.36 -3.75 11.03
C ASN A 89 -7.96 -3.59 9.62
N ALA A 90 -7.92 -4.62 8.78
CA ALA A 90 -8.40 -4.54 7.40
C ALA A 90 -9.87 -4.07 7.32
N LYS A 91 -10.73 -4.63 8.16
CA LYS A 91 -12.17 -4.26 8.21
C LYS A 91 -12.39 -2.80 8.60
N GLU A 92 -11.63 -2.31 9.59
CA GLU A 92 -11.73 -0.93 10.07
C GLU A 92 -11.41 0.10 8.96
N TRP A 93 -10.50 -0.24 8.04
CA TRP A 93 -10.16 0.62 6.91
C TRP A 93 -11.25 0.66 5.84
N ILE A 94 -11.89 -0.48 5.57
CA ILE A 94 -13.08 -0.53 4.71
C ILE A 94 -14.21 0.31 5.32
N GLU A 95 -14.48 0.14 6.62
CA GLU A 95 -15.49 0.93 7.34
C GLU A 95 -15.14 2.44 7.37
N ALA A 96 -13.85 2.77 7.36
CA ALA A 96 -13.37 4.14 7.24
C ALA A 96 -13.52 4.75 5.84
N GLY A 97 -14.05 4.01 4.86
CA GLY A 97 -14.35 4.49 3.52
C GLY A 97 -13.35 4.07 2.45
N ALA A 98 -12.45 3.12 2.71
CA ALA A 98 -11.61 2.54 1.66
C ALA A 98 -12.44 1.65 0.71
N GLU A 99 -12.19 1.77 -0.59
CA GLU A 99 -12.67 0.82 -1.61
C GLU A 99 -12.04 -0.56 -1.38
N LYS A 100 -10.72 -0.56 -1.18
CA LYS A 100 -9.90 -1.76 -0.98
C LYS A 100 -8.79 -1.47 0.02
N VAL A 101 -8.35 -2.51 0.70
CA VAL A 101 -7.10 -2.47 1.47
C VAL A 101 -5.96 -3.10 0.65
N ILE A 102 -4.77 -2.53 0.79
CA ILE A 102 -3.55 -2.95 0.11
C ILE A 102 -2.65 -3.62 1.14
N ILE A 103 -2.41 -4.91 0.98
CA ILE A 103 -1.54 -5.67 1.85
C ILE A 103 -0.15 -5.88 1.22
N THR A 104 0.87 -5.72 2.04
CA THR A 104 2.28 -5.75 1.62
C THR A 104 3.08 -6.75 2.46
N SER A 105 3.96 -6.27 3.34
CA SER A 105 4.91 -7.08 4.11
C SER A 105 4.27 -8.03 5.12
N TYR A 106 3.00 -7.81 5.50
CA TYR A 106 2.29 -8.71 6.41
C TYR A 106 2.23 -10.14 5.88
N LEU A 107 2.14 -10.33 4.56
CA LEU A 107 2.09 -11.65 3.94
C LEU A 107 3.41 -12.43 3.98
N PHE A 108 4.50 -11.82 4.43
CA PHE A 108 5.85 -12.40 4.38
C PHE A 108 6.53 -12.46 5.76
N PRO A 109 5.97 -13.18 6.75
CA PRO A 109 6.70 -13.44 7.99
C PRO A 109 8.06 -14.07 7.68
N ASP A 110 9.12 -13.50 8.25
CA ASP A 110 10.50 -13.97 8.07
C ASP A 110 10.94 -14.10 6.59
N GLY A 111 10.29 -13.37 5.68
CA GLY A 111 10.59 -13.42 4.25
C GLY A 111 9.95 -14.59 3.50
N HIS A 112 8.99 -15.30 4.09
CA HIS A 112 8.28 -16.42 3.47
C HIS A 112 6.81 -16.09 3.30
N PHE A 113 6.25 -16.34 2.10
CA PHE A 113 4.84 -16.13 1.86
C PHE A 113 3.97 -17.01 2.77
N SER A 114 3.02 -16.40 3.47
CA SER A 114 2.10 -17.07 4.39
C SER A 114 0.67 -17.05 3.83
N GLN A 115 0.22 -18.21 3.36
CA GLN A 115 -1.17 -18.41 2.94
C GLN A 115 -2.14 -18.20 4.11
N GLU A 116 -1.77 -18.65 5.32
CA GLU A 116 -2.58 -18.47 6.53
C GLU A 116 -2.88 -16.99 6.81
N ARG A 117 -1.88 -16.10 6.67
CA ARG A 117 -2.08 -14.65 6.84
C ARG A 117 -2.97 -14.04 5.76
N LEU A 118 -2.85 -14.52 4.51
CA LEU A 118 -3.73 -14.10 3.42
C LEU A 118 -5.19 -14.51 3.70
N ASP A 119 -5.39 -15.76 4.15
CA ASP A 119 -6.71 -16.29 4.49
C ASP A 119 -7.34 -15.54 5.68
N ALA A 120 -6.54 -15.21 6.70
CA ALA A 120 -6.99 -14.40 7.84
C ALA A 120 -7.46 -12.99 7.42
N VAL A 121 -6.74 -12.35 6.51
CA VAL A 121 -7.13 -11.03 5.97
C VAL A 121 -8.40 -11.15 5.13
N LEU A 122 -8.51 -12.17 4.28
CA LEU A 122 -9.74 -12.41 3.52
C LEU A 122 -10.93 -12.68 4.44
N ALA A 123 -10.75 -13.44 5.52
CA ALA A 123 -11.78 -13.66 6.53
C ALA A 123 -12.20 -12.34 7.21
N ALA A 124 -11.26 -11.46 7.54
CA ALA A 124 -11.56 -10.13 8.08
C ALA A 124 -12.34 -9.23 7.09
N LEU A 125 -12.21 -9.49 5.79
CA LEU A 125 -12.95 -8.84 4.70
C LEU A 125 -14.24 -9.59 4.32
N ASP A 126 -14.74 -10.47 5.19
CA ASP A 126 -15.95 -11.27 4.96
C ASP A 126 -15.86 -12.17 3.70
N GLY A 127 -14.64 -12.59 3.33
CA GLY A 127 -14.35 -13.40 2.14
C GLY A 127 -14.33 -12.62 0.82
N ASP A 128 -14.49 -11.30 0.87
CA ASP A 128 -14.61 -10.44 -0.31
C ASP A 128 -13.23 -10.11 -0.92
N LYS A 129 -12.89 -10.82 -1.99
CA LYS A 129 -11.63 -10.60 -2.74
C LYS A 129 -11.60 -9.27 -3.47
N ASP A 130 -12.75 -8.66 -3.78
CA ASP A 130 -12.77 -7.39 -4.48
C ASP A 130 -12.31 -6.23 -3.60
N LYS A 131 -12.29 -6.41 -2.27
CA LYS A 131 -11.76 -5.46 -1.28
C LYS A 131 -10.28 -5.62 -0.97
N LEU A 132 -9.59 -6.57 -1.58
CA LEU A 132 -8.18 -6.86 -1.31
C LEU A 132 -7.31 -6.56 -2.54
N VAL A 133 -6.19 -5.89 -2.30
CA VAL A 133 -5.08 -5.74 -3.23
C VAL A 133 -3.82 -6.26 -2.56
N ILE A 134 -3.01 -7.03 -3.29
CA ILE A 134 -1.69 -7.47 -2.85
C ILE A 134 -0.65 -6.66 -3.59
N ASP A 135 0.15 -5.90 -2.85
CA ASP A 135 1.27 -5.13 -3.40
C ASP A 135 2.58 -5.89 -3.11
N LEU A 136 3.22 -6.30 -4.21
CA LEU A 136 4.48 -7.02 -4.22
C LEU A 136 5.58 -6.11 -4.78
N SER A 137 6.36 -5.51 -3.89
CA SER A 137 7.63 -4.89 -4.28
C SER A 137 8.59 -5.96 -4.78
N CYS A 138 9.12 -5.84 -6.00
CA CYS A 138 9.91 -6.90 -6.65
C CYS A 138 11.27 -6.40 -7.13
N ARG A 139 12.35 -7.12 -6.82
CA ARG A 139 13.71 -6.80 -7.26
C ARG A 139 14.21 -7.87 -8.21
N ARG A 140 14.90 -7.44 -9.27
CA ARG A 140 15.52 -8.33 -10.25
C ARG A 140 16.82 -8.91 -9.70
N GLN A 141 16.99 -10.23 -9.83
CA GLN A 141 18.22 -10.97 -9.56
C GLN A 141 18.55 -11.84 -10.77
N GLY A 142 19.55 -11.43 -11.57
CA GLY A 142 19.80 -12.02 -12.88
C GLY A 142 18.60 -11.84 -13.82
N ASP A 143 18.09 -12.95 -14.35
CA ASP A 143 16.92 -12.97 -15.25
C ASP A 143 15.59 -13.21 -14.51
N LYS A 144 15.63 -13.29 -13.17
CA LYS A 144 14.47 -13.57 -12.32
C LYS A 144 14.05 -12.37 -11.49
N TRP A 145 12.79 -12.35 -11.07
CA TRP A 145 12.24 -11.34 -10.17
C TRP A 145 11.80 -12.00 -8.87
N PHE A 146 12.17 -11.40 -7.75
CA PHE A 146 11.82 -11.88 -6.42
C PHE A 146 11.13 -10.79 -5.63
N VAL A 147 10.15 -11.16 -4.81
CA VAL A 147 9.54 -10.22 -3.88
C VAL A 147 10.61 -9.76 -2.89
N ALA A 148 10.67 -8.45 -2.68
CA ALA A 148 11.52 -7.78 -1.72
C ALA A 148 10.63 -7.10 -0.67
N MET A 149 11.09 -7.12 0.58
CA MET A 149 10.40 -6.50 1.70
C MET A 149 11.38 -5.67 2.54
N ASN A 150 10.87 -5.08 3.63
CA ASN A 150 11.66 -4.24 4.53
C ASN A 150 12.42 -3.15 3.76
N LYS A 151 11.68 -2.39 2.94
CA LYS A 151 12.24 -1.28 2.15
C LYS A 151 13.38 -1.74 1.24
N TRP A 152 13.19 -2.87 0.55
CA TRP A 152 14.14 -3.46 -0.41
C TRP A 152 15.40 -4.08 0.21
N GLN A 153 15.49 -4.14 1.53
CA GLN A 153 16.66 -4.68 2.25
C GLN A 153 16.63 -6.21 2.36
N THR A 154 15.45 -6.83 2.28
CA THR A 154 15.30 -8.29 2.41
C THR A 154 14.67 -8.86 1.14
N LEU A 155 15.36 -9.78 0.46
CA LEU A 155 14.76 -10.62 -0.57
C LEU A 155 14.03 -11.79 0.09
N THR A 156 12.82 -12.07 -0.38
CA THR A 156 12.03 -13.24 0.00
C THR A 156 12.39 -14.44 -0.87
N ASP A 157 11.90 -15.62 -0.53
CA ASP A 157 11.99 -16.81 -1.39
C ASP A 157 10.95 -16.85 -2.53
N MET A 158 10.07 -15.84 -2.60
CA MET A 158 9.00 -15.79 -3.56
C MET A 158 9.46 -15.21 -4.89
N GLU A 159 9.82 -16.11 -5.82
CA GLU A 159 10.00 -15.76 -7.25
C GLU A 159 8.65 -15.37 -7.88
N ILE A 160 8.62 -14.28 -8.65
CA ILE A 160 7.53 -13.87 -9.54
C ILE A 160 7.77 -14.45 -10.92
N ASN A 161 6.85 -15.31 -11.35
CA ASN A 161 6.84 -15.89 -12.69
C ASN A 161 5.40 -16.11 -13.16
N GLN A 162 5.21 -16.35 -14.46
CA GLN A 162 3.90 -16.55 -15.06
C GLN A 162 3.12 -17.75 -14.46
N GLY A 163 3.81 -18.70 -13.84
CA GLY A 163 3.24 -19.93 -13.29
C GLY A 163 2.58 -19.77 -11.92
N LYS A 164 2.84 -18.69 -11.18
CA LYS A 164 2.17 -18.40 -9.90
C LYS A 164 0.92 -17.56 -10.14
N SER A 165 -0.09 -18.22 -10.70
CA SER A 165 -1.40 -17.68 -11.05
C SER A 165 -2.18 -17.28 -9.80
N GLY A 166 -1.92 -16.09 -9.28
CA GLY A 166 -2.67 -15.58 -8.13
C GLY A 166 -2.28 -14.17 -7.71
N ILE A 167 -1.08 -13.71 -8.08
CA ILE A 167 -0.62 -12.36 -7.73
C ILE A 167 0.05 -11.73 -8.95
N SER A 168 -0.69 -10.85 -9.62
CA SER A 168 -0.16 -10.04 -10.71
C SER A 168 0.47 -8.79 -10.10
N CYS A 169 1.78 -8.60 -10.32
CA CYS A 169 2.41 -7.30 -10.06
C CYS A 169 1.85 -6.27 -11.05
N CYS A 170 1.44 -5.10 -10.57
CA CYS A 170 1.10 -3.95 -11.42
C CYS A 170 2.37 -3.33 -12.00
#